data_AF-A0A6P7GSS9-F1
#
_entry.id   AF-A0A6P7GSS9-F1
#
_cell.length_a   1.000
_cell.length_b   1.000
_cell.length_c   1.000
_cell.angle_alpha   90.00
_cell.angle_beta   90.00
_cell.angle_gamma   90.00
#
_symmetry.space_group_name_H-M   'P 1'
#
loop_
_entity.id
_entity.type
_entity.pdbx_description
1 polymer ?
#
loop_
_entity_poly.entity_id
_entity_poly.type
_entity_poly.pdbx_seq_one_letter_code
_entity_poly.pdbx_strand_id
1 'polypeptide(L)'
;MFRLELTHLETIFYDLIVTETFFRIYVSYCNGTDIIIESSRVGSAIWNSNWYEESNTNQRNKLIMMLKSTKPKRLEMGPVGVFSLKTYLLVFALTVIATSGDLYLNKM
;
A
#
# COMPACT_ATOMS: atom_id res chain seq x y z
N MET A 1 36.53 -22.01 -14.10
CA MET A 1 36.86 -20.89 -13.18
C MET A 1 36.12 -19.61 -13.57
N PHE A 2 36.33 -19.03 -14.75
CA PHE A 2 35.62 -17.80 -15.20
C PHE A 2 34.08 -17.86 -15.25
N ARG A 3 33.48 -19.02 -15.56
CA ARG A 3 32.01 -19.16 -15.59
C ARG A 3 31.35 -19.08 -14.20
N LEU A 4 32.07 -19.40 -13.13
CA LEU A 4 31.52 -19.44 -11.76
C LEU A 4 31.38 -18.02 -11.18
N GLU A 5 32.40 -17.18 -11.39
CA GLU A 5 32.38 -15.76 -10.99
C GLU A 5 31.26 -14.97 -11.69
N LEU A 6 31.00 -15.29 -12.97
CA LEU A 6 29.93 -14.66 -13.74
C LEU A 6 28.54 -15.01 -13.16
N THR A 7 28.32 -16.27 -12.75
CA THR A 7 27.05 -16.67 -12.15
C THR A 7 26.78 -16.03 -10.80
N HIS A 8 27.83 -15.80 -9.99
CA HIS A 8 27.67 -15.12 -8.70
C HIS A 8 27.27 -13.66 -8.89
N LEU A 9 27.88 -12.95 -9.85
CA LEU A 9 27.52 -11.58 -10.16
C LEU A 9 26.05 -11.46 -10.60
N GLU A 10 25.60 -12.30 -11.53
CA GLU A 10 24.20 -12.31 -11.99
C GLU A 10 23.22 -12.54 -10.84
N THR A 11 23.53 -13.48 -9.92
CA THR A 11 22.66 -13.72 -8.74
C THR A 11 22.62 -12.54 -7.78
N ILE A 12 23.75 -11.86 -7.57
CA ILE A 12 23.82 -10.68 -6.69
C ILE A 12 23.03 -9.52 -7.29
N PHE A 13 23.13 -9.29 -8.61
CA PHE A 13 22.36 -8.25 -9.28
C PHE A 13 20.85 -8.53 -9.23
N TYR A 14 20.45 -9.78 -9.43
CA TYR A 14 19.06 -10.19 -9.32
C TYR A 14 18.49 -9.90 -7.92
N ASP A 15 19.19 -10.34 -6.85
CA ASP A 15 18.76 -10.11 -5.47
C ASP A 15 18.70 -8.61 -5.11
N LEU A 16 19.64 -7.81 -5.62
CA LEU A 16 19.64 -6.36 -5.42
C LEU A 16 18.40 -5.69 -6.06
N ILE A 17 18.05 -6.07 -7.28
CA ILE A 17 16.88 -5.52 -7.99
C ILE A 17 15.58 -5.91 -7.26
N VAL A 18 15.51 -7.16 -6.80
CA VAL A 18 14.35 -7.68 -6.08
C VAL A 18 14.14 -6.91 -4.78
N THR A 19 15.19 -6.76 -3.97
CA THR A 19 15.11 -6.03 -2.69
C THR A 19 14.77 -4.55 -2.87
N GLU A 20 15.33 -3.86 -3.87
CA GLU A 20 14.96 -2.47 -4.20
C GLU A 20 13.48 -2.34 -4.56
N THR A 21 12.97 -3.28 -5.36
CA THR A 21 11.57 -3.26 -5.81
C THR A 21 10.62 -3.45 -4.63
N PHE A 22 10.92 -4.37 -3.71
CA PHE A 22 10.16 -4.55 -2.48
C PHE A 22 10.16 -3.31 -1.60
N PHE A 23 11.31 -2.65 -1.45
CA PHE A 23 11.42 -1.42 -0.67
C PHE A 23 10.56 -0.29 -1.28
N ARG A 24 10.60 -0.10 -2.60
CA ARG A 24 9.78 0.91 -3.30
C ARG A 24 8.28 0.65 -3.11
N ILE A 25 7.86 -0.61 -3.21
CA ILE A 25 6.46 -1.01 -2.99
C ILE A 25 6.04 -0.70 -1.54
N TYR A 26 6.89 -1.05 -0.56
CA TYR A 26 6.64 -0.77 0.85
C TYR A 26 6.46 0.73 1.12
N VAL A 27 7.38 1.57 0.60
CA VAL A 27 7.31 3.03 0.75
C VAL A 27 6.05 3.60 0.08
N SER A 28 5.71 3.16 -1.13
CA SER A 28 4.50 3.61 -1.83
C SER A 28 3.22 3.35 -1.02
N TYR A 29 3.24 2.29 -0.23
CA TYR A 29 2.08 1.82 0.49
C TYR A 29 1.94 2.42 1.88
N CYS A 30 3.05 2.68 2.58
CA CYS A 30 3.06 3.54 3.76
C CYS A 30 2.51 4.93 3.40
N ASN A 31 3.04 5.54 2.34
CA ASN A 31 2.56 6.84 1.86
C ASN A 31 1.08 6.79 1.44
N GLY A 32 0.64 5.73 0.76
CA GLY A 32 -0.76 5.54 0.41
C GLY A 32 -1.67 5.47 1.64
N THR A 33 -1.23 4.78 2.69
CA THR A 33 -1.98 4.63 3.94
C THR A 33 -2.06 5.95 4.71
N ASP A 34 -0.96 6.70 4.79
CA ASP A 34 -0.91 8.01 5.45
C ASP A 34 -1.81 9.03 4.75
N ILE A 35 -1.80 9.05 3.40
CA ILE A 35 -2.70 9.91 2.61
C ILE A 35 -4.17 9.53 2.85
N ILE A 36 -4.50 8.24 2.98
CA ILE A 36 -5.86 7.78 3.28
C ILE A 36 -6.28 8.27 4.68
N ILE A 37 -5.44 8.10 5.69
CA ILE A 37 -5.72 8.52 7.06
C ILE A 37 -5.89 10.04 7.14
N GLU A 38 -4.99 10.79 6.51
CA GLU A 38 -5.02 12.24 6.54
C GLU A 38 -6.19 12.81 5.74
N SER A 39 -6.56 12.19 4.60
CA SER A 39 -7.76 12.60 3.85
C SER A 39 -9.05 12.42 4.67
N SER A 40 -9.15 11.36 5.48
CA SER A 40 -10.27 11.11 6.38
C SER A 40 -10.33 12.14 7.53
N ARG A 41 -9.17 12.50 8.10
CA ARG A 41 -9.05 13.56 9.12
C ARG A 41 -9.45 14.92 8.58
N VAL A 42 -9.00 15.27 7.37
CA VAL A 42 -9.38 16.53 6.71
C VAL A 42 -10.88 16.59 6.46
N GLY A 43 -11.50 15.48 6.00
CA GLY A 43 -12.96 15.41 5.85
C GLY A 43 -13.72 15.62 7.16
N SER A 44 -13.25 15.00 8.24
CA SER A 44 -13.85 15.11 9.57
C SER A 44 -13.66 16.49 10.20
N ALA A 45 -12.51 17.14 9.96
CA ALA A 45 -12.22 18.48 10.43
C ALA A 45 -13.09 19.54 9.71
N ILE A 46 -13.30 19.38 8.39
CA ILE A 46 -14.21 20.27 7.64
C ILE A 46 -15.66 20.07 8.12
N TRP A 47 -16.07 18.83 8.39
CA TRP A 47 -17.41 18.53 8.91
C TRP A 47 -17.68 19.22 10.26
N ASN A 48 -16.69 19.25 11.16
CA ASN A 48 -16.77 19.90 12.47
C ASN A 48 -16.54 21.43 12.42
N SER A 49 -16.22 22.01 11.27
CA SER A 49 -16.11 23.47 11.11
C SER A 49 -17.50 24.08 10.90
N ASN A 50 -17.68 25.38 11.21
CA ASN A 50 -18.91 26.13 10.91
C ASN A 50 -19.08 26.41 9.40
N TRP A 51 -18.95 25.36 8.56
CA TRP A 51 -18.96 25.45 7.10
C TRP A 51 -20.28 25.97 6.52
N TYR A 52 -21.37 25.91 7.31
CA TYR A 52 -22.68 26.44 6.96
C TYR A 52 -22.79 27.98 7.04
N GLU A 53 -21.89 28.64 7.79
CA GLU A 53 -21.91 30.10 7.99
C GLU A 53 -21.08 30.86 6.94
N GLU A 54 -20.37 30.14 6.06
CA GLU A 54 -19.53 30.74 5.03
C GLU A 54 -20.27 31.03 3.71
N SER A 55 -19.65 31.84 2.86
CA SER A 55 -20.18 32.18 1.55
C SER A 55 -20.53 30.94 0.71
N ASN A 56 -21.61 31.03 -0.08
CA ASN A 56 -22.12 29.94 -0.94
C ASN A 56 -21.02 29.30 -1.83
N THR A 57 -20.06 30.10 -2.31
CA THR A 57 -18.94 29.62 -3.14
C THR A 57 -17.95 28.77 -2.34
N ASN A 58 -17.62 29.19 -1.12
CA ASN A 58 -16.72 28.44 -0.24
C ASN A 58 -17.39 27.18 0.30
N GLN A 59 -18.69 27.24 0.57
CA GLN A 59 -19.50 26.11 1.01
C GLN A 59 -19.47 24.97 -0.02
N ARG A 60 -19.72 25.28 -1.30
CA ARG A 60 -19.63 24.31 -2.41
C ARG A 60 -18.24 23.70 -2.52
N ASN A 61 -17.19 24.51 -2.42
CA ASN A 61 -15.81 24.02 -2.51
C ASN A 61 -15.45 23.08 -1.35
N LYS A 62 -15.88 23.39 -0.12
CA LYS A 62 -15.72 22.53 1.05
C LYS A 62 -16.51 21.23 0.94
N LEU A 63 -17.72 21.27 0.40
CA LEU A 63 -18.54 20.08 0.15
C LEU A 63 -17.89 19.14 -0.87
N ILE A 64 -17.35 19.70 -1.97
CA ILE A 64 -16.62 18.95 -2.99
C ILE A 64 -15.35 18.32 -2.39
N MET A 65 -14.62 19.06 -1.54
CA MET A 65 -13.46 18.52 -0.83
C MET A 65 -13.84 17.37 0.13
N MET A 66 -14.92 17.51 0.91
CA MET A 66 -15.44 16.42 1.74
C MET A 66 -15.79 15.19 0.90
N LEU A 67 -16.57 15.35 -0.18
CA LEU A 67 -16.95 14.28 -1.10
C LEU A 67 -15.74 13.58 -1.75
N LYS A 68 -14.69 14.33 -2.09
CA LYS A 68 -13.46 13.77 -2.66
C LYS A 68 -12.60 13.07 -1.61
N SER A 69 -12.64 13.50 -0.35
CA SER A 69 -11.97 12.84 0.77
C SER A 69 -12.71 11.58 1.26
N THR A 70 -14.04 11.52 1.10
CA THR A 70 -14.83 10.31 1.42
C THR A 70 -14.64 9.20 0.39
N LYS A 71 -14.15 9.50 -0.82
CA LYS A 71 -13.67 8.49 -1.76
C LYS A 71 -12.22 8.17 -1.40
N PRO A 72 -11.95 7.12 -0.61
CA PRO A 72 -10.57 6.73 -0.38
C PRO A 72 -9.92 6.52 -1.74
N LYS A 73 -8.74 7.12 -1.95
CA LYS A 73 -7.84 6.78 -3.05
C LYS A 73 -7.35 5.34 -2.82
N ARG A 74 -8.26 4.38 -2.94
CA ARG A 74 -7.95 2.97 -3.04
C ARG A 74 -7.33 2.84 -4.41
N LEU A 75 -6.00 2.78 -4.45
CA LEU A 75 -5.32 2.19 -5.59
C LEU A 75 -5.75 0.72 -5.60
N GLU A 76 -6.84 0.46 -6.32
CA GLU A 76 -7.32 -0.88 -6.58
C GLU A 76 -6.40 -1.46 -7.66
N MET A 77 -5.49 -2.33 -7.25
CA MET A 77 -4.64 -3.05 -8.19
C MET A 77 -5.40 -4.29 -8.66
N GLY A 78 -6.35 -4.09 -9.58
CA GLY A 78 -7.08 -5.17 -10.25
C GLY A 78 -7.70 -6.22 -9.31
N PRO A 79 -7.69 -7.53 -9.67
CA PRO A 79 -8.39 -8.59 -8.94
C PRO A 79 -7.80 -8.91 -7.55
N VAL A 80 -6.66 -8.32 -7.19
CA VAL A 80 -5.93 -8.60 -5.94
C VAL A 80 -6.38 -7.71 -4.78
N GLY A 81 -7.32 -6.79 -5.03
CA GLY A 81 -7.90 -5.93 -4.01
C GLY A 81 -7.06 -4.68 -3.69
N VAL A 82 -7.53 -3.93 -2.70
CA VAL A 82 -7.01 -2.61 -2.32
C VAL A 82 -5.55 -2.70 -1.87
N PHE A 83 -4.70 -1.78 -2.35
CA PHE A 83 -3.39 -1.49 -1.75
C PHE A 83 -3.61 -0.93 -0.32
N SER A 84 -3.76 -1.79 0.68
CA SER A 84 -3.93 -1.46 2.10
C SER A 84 -3.05 -2.36 2.96
N LEU A 85 -2.35 -1.82 3.99
CA LEU A 85 -1.43 -2.55 4.93
C LEU A 85 -1.78 -4.01 5.22
N LYS A 86 -3.08 -4.24 5.36
CA LYS A 86 -3.70 -5.53 5.60
C LYS A 86 -3.48 -6.54 4.47
N THR A 87 -3.57 -6.15 3.20
CA THR A 87 -3.41 -7.01 2.02
C THR A 87 -1.98 -7.53 1.89
N TYR A 88 -0.96 -6.67 2.07
CA TYR A 88 0.45 -7.11 2.12
C TYR A 88 0.68 -8.12 3.24
N LEU A 89 0.21 -7.82 4.46
CA LEU A 89 0.35 -8.71 5.60
C LEU A 89 -0.36 -10.04 5.39
N LEU A 90 -1.53 -10.01 4.74
CA LEU A 90 -2.29 -11.22 4.40
C LEU A 90 -1.52 -12.10 3.42
N VAL A 91 -1.00 -11.52 2.33
CA VAL A 91 -0.21 -12.27 1.34
C VAL A 91 1.05 -12.83 1.98
N PHE A 92 1.75 -12.03 2.77
CA PHE A 92 2.94 -12.48 3.51
C PHE A 92 2.62 -13.65 4.45
N ALA A 93 1.57 -13.52 5.27
CA ALA A 93 1.14 -14.59 6.17
C ALA A 93 0.78 -15.87 5.41
N LEU A 94 0.05 -15.76 4.29
CA LEU A 94 -0.29 -16.92 3.46
C LEU A 94 0.96 -17.62 2.90
N THR A 95 1.95 -16.87 2.42
CA THR A 95 3.21 -17.45 1.92
C THR A 95 4.02 -18.14 3.03
N VAL A 96 4.01 -17.60 4.25
CA VAL A 96 4.67 -18.21 5.41
C VAL A 96 3.95 -19.49 5.85
N ILE A 97 2.62 -19.50 5.83
CA ILE A 97 1.83 -20.69 6.17
C ILE A 97 2.01 -21.79 5.11
N ALA A 98 2.04 -21.43 3.83
CA ALA A 98 2.27 -22.38 2.75
C ALA A 98 3.65 -23.06 2.88
N THR A 99 4.70 -22.26 3.07
CA THR A 99 6.08 -22.78 3.23
C THR A 99 6.28 -23.60 4.49
N SER A 100 5.62 -23.25 5.60
CA SER A 100 5.64 -24.08 6.81
C SER A 100 4.86 -25.39 6.62
N GLY A 101 3.71 -25.38 5.94
CA GLY A 101 2.94 -26.58 5.59
C GLY A 101 3.70 -27.57 4.70
N ASP A 102 4.40 -27.07 3.68
CA ASP A 102 5.24 -27.88 2.78
C ASP A 102 6.40 -28.56 3.53
N LEU A 103 6.94 -27.90 4.58
CA LEU A 103 8.00 -28.44 5.43
C LEU A 103 7.53 -29.60 6.32
N TYR A 104 6.26 -29.61 6.74
CA TYR A 104 5.68 -30.69 7.55
C TYR A 104 5.32 -31.93 6.71
N LEU A 105 4.91 -31.75 5.45
CA LEU A 105 4.60 -32.86 4.55
C LEU A 105 5.85 -33.55 3.98
N ASN A 106 6.96 -32.84 3.81
CA ASN A 106 8.23 -33.40 3.32
C ASN A 106 9.06 -34.10 4.43
N LYS A 107 8.51 -34.21 5.64
CA LYS A 107 9.17 -34.83 6.80
C LYS A 107 8.47 -36.11 7.30
N MET A 108 7.37 -36.52 6.68
CA MET A 108 6.77 -37.86 6.79
C MET A 108 7.13 -38.69 5.56
#